data_AF-A0A531MHR1-F1
#
_entry.id   AF-A0A531MHR1-F1
#
_cell.length_a   1.000
_cell.length_b   1.000
_cell.length_c   1.000
_cell.angle_alpha   90.00
_cell.angle_beta   90.00
_cell.angle_gamma   90.00
#
_symmetry.space_group_name_H-M   'P 1'
#
loop_
_entity.id
_entity.type
_entity.pdbx_description
1 polymer ?
#
loop_
_entity_poly.entity_id
_entity_poly.type
_entity_poly.pdbx_seq_one_letter_code
_entity_poly.pdbx_strand_id
1 'polypeptide(L)'
;MEEFHKVRRLPPYVFEQVNRLKASARSRGADIVDLGMGNPDLPTPKAIVDKLCEVVRDPRTHRYSSSRGIPGLRRAQANYYA
;
A
#
# COMPACT_ATOMS: atom_id res chain seq x y z
N MET A 1 13.33 21.43 21.05
CA MET A 1 13.08 21.08 19.64
C MET A 1 11.82 21.81 19.24
N GLU A 2 11.92 22.78 18.35
CA GLU A 2 10.76 23.56 17.90
C GLU A 2 9.97 22.72 16.89
N GLU A 3 8.68 22.52 17.15
CA GLU A 3 7.82 21.64 16.36
C GLU A 3 7.37 22.36 15.07
N PHE A 4 7.48 21.69 13.91
CA PHE A 4 7.12 22.28 12.61
C PHE A 4 5.63 22.63 12.53
N HIS A 5 5.31 23.90 12.31
CA HIS A 5 3.93 24.43 12.32
C HIS A 5 2.96 23.67 11.39
N LYS A 6 3.42 23.15 10.24
CA LYS A 6 2.57 22.40 9.29
C LYS A 6 2.05 21.08 9.88
N VAL A 7 2.79 20.44 10.77
CA VAL A 7 2.39 19.15 11.39
C VAL A 7 1.14 19.33 12.25
N ARG A 8 0.98 20.49 12.91
CA ARG A 8 -0.19 20.81 13.76
C ARG A 8 -1.52 20.87 13.01
N ARG A 9 -1.48 20.98 11.67
CA ARG A 9 -2.68 21.04 10.83
C ARG A 9 -3.13 19.67 10.32
N LEU A 10 -2.39 18.60 10.61
CA LEU A 10 -2.78 17.25 10.23
C LEU A 10 -3.96 16.80 11.12
N PRO A 11 -5.09 16.39 10.52
CA PRO A 11 -6.20 15.87 11.30
C PRO A 11 -5.82 14.53 11.96
N PRO A 12 -6.46 14.17 13.09
CA PRO A 12 -6.32 12.84 13.67
C PRO A 12 -6.67 11.75 12.66
N TYR A 13 -5.88 10.68 12.64
CA TYR A 13 -6.15 9.53 11.78
C TYR A 13 -7.28 8.68 12.36
N VAL A 14 -8.51 8.90 11.87
CA VAL A 14 -9.74 8.29 12.39
C VAL A 14 -9.66 6.76 12.46
N PHE A 15 -9.03 6.11 11.48
CA PHE A 15 -8.92 4.65 11.46
C PHE A 15 -8.06 4.09 12.60
N GLU A 16 -7.08 4.82 13.13
CA GLU A 16 -6.31 4.35 14.28
C GLU A 16 -7.20 4.21 15.52
N GLN A 17 -8.08 5.18 15.77
CA GLN A 17 -9.02 5.13 16.88
C GLN A 17 -9.97 3.95 16.74
N VAL A 18 -10.52 3.74 15.54
CA VAL A 18 -11.40 2.59 15.25
C VAL A 18 -10.64 1.27 15.39
N ASN A 19 -9.40 1.18 14.92
CA ASN A 19 -8.57 -0.02 15.07
C ASN A 19 -8.28 -0.34 16.54
N ARG A 20 -8.04 0.67 17.39
CA ARG A 20 -7.86 0.50 18.83
C ARG A 20 -9.13 -0.05 19.50
N LEU A 21 -10.29 0.49 19.16
CA LEU A 21 -11.58 0.00 19.66
C LEU A 21 -11.87 -1.43 19.22
N LYS A 22 -11.64 -1.75 17.93
CA LYS A 22 -11.78 -3.11 17.38
C LYS A 22 -10.86 -4.09 18.10
N ALA A 23 -9.58 -3.74 18.28
CA ALA A 23 -8.61 -4.59 18.98
C ALA A 23 -9.04 -4.85 20.44
N SER A 24 -9.51 -3.81 21.13
CA SER A 24 -10.02 -3.93 22.50
C SER A 24 -11.30 -4.78 22.60
N ALA A 25 -12.20 -4.69 21.61
CA ALA A 25 -13.38 -5.53 21.56
C ALA A 25 -13.04 -7.00 21.28
N ARG A 26 -12.14 -7.26 20.33
CA ARG A 26 -11.61 -8.61 20.04
C ARG A 26 -10.95 -9.24 21.26
N SER A 27 -10.15 -8.48 22.02
CA SER A 27 -9.51 -9.02 23.23
C SER A 27 -10.50 -9.37 24.34
N ARG A 28 -11.71 -8.79 24.34
CA ARG A 28 -12.83 -9.18 25.21
C ARG A 28 -13.67 -10.34 24.66
N GLY A 29 -13.26 -10.95 23.55
CA GLY A 29 -13.96 -12.09 22.94
C GLY A 29 -15.12 -11.70 22.01
N ALA A 30 -15.24 -10.42 21.63
CA ALA A 30 -16.23 -10.04 20.62
C ALA A 30 -15.83 -10.57 19.24
N ASP A 31 -16.78 -11.18 18.53
CA ASP A 31 -16.63 -11.51 17.11
C ASP A 31 -16.86 -10.24 16.28
N ILE A 32 -15.82 -9.78 15.58
CA ILE A 32 -15.82 -8.49 14.88
C ILE A 32 -15.72 -8.71 13.38
N VAL A 33 -16.82 -8.46 12.68
CA VAL A 33 -16.87 -8.34 11.22
C VAL A 33 -16.34 -6.95 10.82
N ASP A 34 -15.16 -6.92 10.22
CA ASP A 34 -14.45 -5.68 9.90
C ASP A 34 -14.67 -5.26 8.45
N LEU A 35 -15.66 -4.40 8.22
CA LEU A 35 -15.95 -3.78 6.92
C LEU A 35 -15.36 -2.35 6.82
N GLY A 36 -14.46 -1.99 7.73
CA GLY A 36 -13.97 -0.61 7.89
C GLY A 36 -12.79 -0.24 6.99
N MET A 37 -12.10 -1.21 6.40
CA MET A 37 -10.95 -0.97 5.53
C MET A 37 -11.15 -1.60 4.16
N GLY A 38 -10.93 -0.82 3.10
CA GLY A 38 -10.99 -1.28 1.71
C GLY A 38 -9.76 -2.08 1.25
N ASN A 39 -9.15 -2.86 2.15
CA ASN A 39 -8.04 -3.73 1.78
C ASN A 39 -8.59 -4.97 1.09
N PRO A 40 -8.16 -5.29 -0.15
CA PRO A 40 -8.53 -6.54 -0.79
C PRO A 40 -8.10 -7.74 0.06
N ASP A 41 -8.96 -8.74 0.16
CA ASP A 41 -8.73 -10.02 0.82
C ASP A 41 -8.14 -11.07 -0.13
N LEU A 42 -8.32 -10.88 -1.43
CA LEU A 42 -7.78 -11.75 -2.47
C LEU A 42 -6.28 -11.52 -2.71
N PRO A 43 -5.51 -12.58 -3.02
CA PRO A 43 -4.10 -12.44 -3.33
C PRO A 43 -3.88 -11.73 -4.67
N THR A 44 -2.71 -11.10 -4.81
CA THR A 44 -2.24 -10.58 -6.09
C THR A 44 -2.22 -11.68 -7.16
N PRO A 45 -2.73 -11.43 -8.39
CA PRO A 45 -2.71 -12.41 -9.48
C PRO A 45 -1.32 -13.03 -9.73
N LYS A 46 -1.28 -14.35 -9.92
CA LYS A 46 -0.05 -15.13 -10.08
C LYS A 46 0.90 -14.57 -11.15
N ALA A 47 0.38 -14.13 -12.29
CA ALA A 47 1.20 -13.57 -13.38
C ALA A 47 2.02 -12.35 -12.94
N ILE A 48 1.49 -11.52 -12.03
CA ILE A 48 2.19 -10.34 -11.51
C ILE A 48 3.29 -10.78 -10.53
N VAL A 49 2.98 -11.72 -9.64
CA VAL A 49 3.94 -12.29 -8.68
C VAL A 49 5.10 -12.96 -9.41
N ASP A 50 4.81 -13.79 -10.41
CA ASP A 50 5.82 -14.48 -11.20
C ASP A 50 6.74 -13.49 -11.92
N LYS A 51 6.17 -12.42 -12.51
CA LYS A 51 6.97 -11.40 -13.20
C LYS A 51 7.87 -10.62 -12.23
N LEU A 52 7.37 -10.31 -11.03
CA LEU A 52 8.19 -9.71 -9.98
C LEU A 52 9.37 -10.62 -9.61
N CYS A 53 9.10 -11.90 -9.37
CA CYS A 53 10.14 -12.89 -9.04
C CYS A 53 11.16 -13.09 -10.16
N GLU A 54 10.73 -13.04 -11.43
CA GLU A 54 11.63 -13.07 -12.58
C GLU A 54 12.56 -11.84 -12.59
N VAL A 55 11.98 -10.64 -12.46
CA VAL A 55 12.72 -9.37 -12.60
C VAL A 55 13.69 -9.16 -11.44
N VAL A 56 13.31 -9.49 -10.20
CA VAL A 56 14.19 -9.31 -9.03
C VAL A 56 15.45 -10.18 -9.07
N ARG A 57 15.41 -11.29 -9.81
CA ARG A 57 16.57 -12.18 -10.01
C ARG A 57 17.59 -11.62 -11.00
N ASP A 58 17.24 -10.62 -11.81
CA ASP A 58 18.15 -9.97 -12.74
C ASP A 58 18.91 -8.81 -12.04
N PRO A 59 20.23 -8.92 -11.80
CA PRO A 59 21.01 -7.90 -11.11
C PRO A 59 20.98 -6.53 -11.80
N ARG A 60 20.68 -6.48 -13.10
CA ARG A 60 20.59 -5.22 -13.86
C ARG A 60 19.45 -4.33 -13.34
N THR A 61 18.44 -4.93 -12.69
CA THR A 61 17.23 -4.26 -12.21
C THR A 61 17.40 -3.66 -10.81
N HIS A 62 18.50 -3.96 -10.11
CA HIS A 62 18.74 -3.52 -8.73
C HIS A 62 19.16 -2.05 -8.61
N ARG A 63 19.51 -1.42 -9.73
CA ARG A 63 19.93 -0.01 -9.79
C ARG A 63 18.73 0.91 -9.72
N TYR A 64 19.00 2.18 -9.40
CA TYR A 64 17.97 3.22 -9.43
C TYR A 64 17.24 3.26 -10.77
N SER A 65 15.90 3.31 -10.70
CA SER A 65 15.08 3.61 -11.87
C SER A 65 15.24 5.08 -12.27
N SER A 66 14.85 5.41 -13.51
CA SER A 66 14.79 6.81 -13.93
C SER A 66 13.80 7.59 -13.04
N SER A 67 14.06 8.87 -12.76
CA SER A 67 13.20 9.70 -11.90
C SER A 67 11.77 9.83 -12.44
N ARG A 68 11.59 9.70 -13.76
CA ARG A 68 10.27 9.70 -14.41
C ARG A 68 9.57 8.35 -14.37
N GLY A 69 10.18 7.31 -13.81
CA GLY A 69 9.66 5.94 -13.79
C GLY A 69 10.14 5.07 -14.97
N ILE A 70 9.83 3.78 -14.92
CA ILE A 70 10.30 2.77 -15.89
C ILE A 70 9.63 3.01 -17.26
N PRO A 71 10.36 3.20 -18.37
CA PRO A 71 9.78 3.48 -19.68
C PRO A 71 8.77 2.43 -20.18
N GLY A 72 9.03 1.14 -19.91
CA GLY A 72 8.11 0.06 -20.24
C GLY A 72 6.76 0.19 -19.53
N LEU A 73 6.78 0.49 -18.22
CA LEU A 73 5.57 0.69 -17.42
C LEU A 73 4.76 1.90 -17.92
N ARG A 74 5.43 3.02 -18.22
CA ARG A 74 4.74 4.21 -18.75
C ARG A 74 4.04 3.96 -20.08
N ARG A 75 4.66 3.20 -20.98
CA ARG A 75 4.03 2.79 -22.25
C ARG A 75 2.84 1.87 -22.03
N ALA A 76 2.97 0.88 -21.14
CA ALA A 76 1.87 -0.03 -20.81
C ALA A 76 0.67 0.74 -20.23
N GLN A 77 0.92 1.70 -19.33
CA GLN A 77 -0.13 2.56 -18.77
C GLN A 77 -0.81 3.42 -19.83
N ALA A 78 -0.05 4.04 -20.74
CA ALA A 78 -0.62 4.83 -21.83
C ALA A 78 -1.51 3.96 -22.74
N ASN A 79 -1.05 2.76 -23.09
CA ASN A 79 -1.82 1.83 -23.93
C ASN A 79 -3.08 1.30 -23.23
N TYR A 80 -3.12 1.24 -21.90
CA TYR A 80 -4.32 0.82 -21.16
C TYR A 80 -5.47 1.83 -21.30
N TYR A 81 -5.15 3.12 -21.53
CA TYR A 81 -6.12 4.20 -21.69
C TYR A 81 -6.35 4.63 -23.15
N ALA A 82 -5.67 3.98 -24.11
CA ALA A 82 -5.80 4.26 -25.53
C ALA A 82 -7.07 3.63 -26.11
#